data_AF-S7WB32-F1
#
_entry.id   AF-S7WB32-F1
#
_cell.length_a   1.000
_cell.length_b   1.000
_cell.length_c   1.000
_cell.angle_alpha   90.00
_cell.angle_beta   90.00
_cell.angle_gamma   90.00
#
_symmetry.space_group_name_H-M   'P 1'
#
loop_
_entity.id
_entity.type
_entity.pdbx_description
1 polymer ?
#
loop_
_entity_poly.entity_id
_entity_poly.type
_entity_poly.pdbx_seq_one_letter_code
_entity_poly.pdbx_strand_id
1 'polypeptide(L)'
;MYIFYFLCLVIASNTETNIIIGKIVYESFLDLDSLLFLVESQNLSKAQTKNFIEQIIFPVREYLIKIKEENKNSNNVTSLKETFIKRLSTFNSNKPHLMLKEQHKNENPVLNKKKYNTNNFINPTDKTINFNKENNLKDKIFIKHNKVLDLKRFSINKQLETAVKTRYDLFNADKSNIARNLYNSTLNDIIANLKLIKTIEFEKSFVDINLNKDYMNMVEYLYDQIMENKMLTKILNIEKEAFYSKYKTTKNKYKNLTELRMEISLAGSIMTPGVLINIFKSIQIDDVEKIINKLTQPVALLFKHIKSIKNSEKKNLILKFLNSCLKRKDNFLKQSLDEAYKIRSFLVQKFIENLSYKNKKSQIIFDNFDKYQQNETKNLIKEVEKLQEKDFENIIYLTDNIKQEYIKLLMSDSQEDKEKIKKTFSAIK
;
A
#
# COMPACT_ATOMS: atom_id res chain seq x y z
N MET A 1 10.56 -19.65 -3.31
CA MET A 1 9.63 -18.68 -3.95
C MET A 1 9.08 -17.61 -2.98
N TYR A 2 8.59 -18.00 -1.79
CA TYR A 2 7.90 -17.09 -0.86
C TYR A 2 8.78 -16.03 -0.18
N ILE A 3 10.03 -16.32 0.18
CA ILE A 3 10.84 -15.47 1.07
C ILE A 3 11.38 -14.21 0.39
N PHE A 4 11.64 -14.25 -0.92
CA PHE A 4 12.11 -13.05 -1.64
C PHE A 4 10.99 -12.19 -2.21
N TYR A 5 9.88 -12.82 -2.63
CA TYR A 5 8.64 -12.09 -2.83
C TYR A 5 8.31 -11.32 -1.55
N PHE A 6 8.50 -11.92 -0.37
CA PHE A 6 8.36 -11.29 0.96
C PHE A 6 9.33 -10.13 1.23
N LEU A 7 10.53 -10.13 0.65
CA LEU A 7 11.60 -9.18 0.96
C LEU A 7 11.50 -7.91 0.12
N CYS A 8 11.24 -8.08 -1.18
CA CYS A 8 10.78 -7.01 -2.05
C CYS A 8 9.41 -6.52 -1.57
N LEU A 9 8.50 -7.41 -1.14
CA LEU A 9 7.22 -7.04 -0.53
C LEU A 9 7.35 -6.36 0.82
N VAL A 10 8.42 -6.46 1.62
CA VAL A 10 8.50 -5.81 2.95
C VAL A 10 9.11 -4.40 2.87
N ILE A 11 9.90 -4.11 1.82
CA ILE A 11 10.40 -2.75 1.55
C ILE A 11 9.47 -2.04 0.56
N ALA A 12 8.88 -2.78 -0.38
CA ALA A 12 7.69 -2.36 -1.10
C ALA A 12 6.44 -2.42 -0.21
N SER A 13 6.41 -3.08 0.97
CA SER A 13 5.12 -3.28 1.69
C SER A 13 4.53 -1.97 2.08
N ASN A 14 5.27 -0.99 2.58
CA ASN A 14 4.57 0.23 3.00
C ASN A 14 4.06 1.04 1.80
N THR A 15 4.78 1.06 0.68
CA THR A 15 4.33 1.78 -0.52
C THR A 15 3.28 1.00 -1.33
N GLU A 16 3.50 -0.29 -1.55
CA GLU A 16 2.61 -1.24 -2.23
C GLU A 16 1.38 -1.59 -1.38
N THR A 17 1.51 -1.78 -0.07
CA THR A 17 0.34 -1.90 0.84
C THR A 17 -0.46 -0.61 0.82
N ASN A 18 0.17 0.57 0.79
CA ASN A 18 -0.59 1.81 0.68
C ASN A 18 -1.24 1.99 -0.70
N ILE A 19 -0.60 1.56 -1.79
CA ILE A 19 -1.24 1.48 -3.12
C ILE A 19 -2.41 0.49 -3.09
N ILE A 20 -2.24 -0.69 -2.49
CA ILE A 20 -3.28 -1.70 -2.34
C ILE A 20 -4.42 -1.16 -1.48
N ILE A 21 -4.13 -0.45 -0.38
CA ILE A 21 -5.14 0.25 0.44
C ILE A 21 -5.83 1.33 -0.40
N GLY A 22 -5.11 2.09 -1.22
CA GLY A 22 -5.69 3.05 -2.16
C GLY A 22 -6.68 2.38 -3.11
N LYS A 23 -6.28 1.25 -3.72
CA LYS A 23 -7.16 0.42 -4.57
C LYS A 23 -8.33 -0.16 -3.80
N ILE A 24 -8.15 -0.63 -2.55
CA ILE A 24 -9.26 -1.09 -1.71
C ILE A 24 -10.26 0.03 -1.47
N VAL A 25 -9.79 1.25 -1.25
CA VAL A 25 -10.66 2.37 -0.91
C VAL A 25 -11.40 2.92 -2.13
N TYR A 26 -10.77 2.98 -3.30
CA TYR A 26 -11.35 3.59 -4.51
C TYR A 26 -11.85 2.60 -5.56
N GLU A 27 -11.29 1.41 -5.65
CA GLU A 27 -11.58 0.42 -6.72
C GLU A 27 -12.35 -0.81 -6.24
N SER A 28 -12.58 -0.99 -4.93
CA SER A 28 -13.28 -2.17 -4.41
C SER A 28 -14.77 -2.21 -4.74
N PHE A 29 -15.38 -1.04 -4.93
CA PHE A 29 -16.80 -0.92 -5.25
C PHE A 29 -17.07 -1.10 -6.74
N LEU A 30 -16.37 -0.33 -7.57
CA LEU A 30 -16.27 -0.47 -9.01
C LEU A 30 -14.87 -0.01 -9.39
N ASP A 31 -14.09 -0.83 -10.06
CA ASP A 31 -12.73 -0.50 -10.45
C ASP A 31 -12.72 0.44 -11.66
N LEU A 32 -11.60 1.14 -11.82
CA LEU A 32 -11.46 2.14 -12.86
C LEU A 32 -11.56 1.53 -14.26
N ASP A 33 -11.09 0.30 -14.48
CA ASP A 33 -11.15 -0.33 -15.80
C ASP A 33 -12.60 -0.64 -16.19
N SER A 34 -13.39 -1.18 -15.26
CA SER A 34 -14.84 -1.36 -15.46
C SER A 34 -15.59 -0.05 -15.68
N LEU A 35 -15.25 1.00 -14.93
CA LEU A 35 -15.87 2.32 -15.09
C LEU A 35 -15.61 2.91 -16.48
N LEU A 36 -14.35 2.85 -16.94
CA LEU A 36 -13.96 3.37 -18.25
C LEU A 36 -14.55 2.57 -19.39
N PHE A 37 -14.64 1.24 -19.24
CA PHE A 37 -15.34 0.42 -20.22
C PHE A 37 -16.81 0.82 -20.36
N LEU A 38 -17.50 1.08 -19.25
CA LEU A 38 -18.91 1.54 -19.27
C LEU A 38 -19.06 2.93 -19.92
N VAL A 39 -18.05 3.80 -19.80
CA VAL A 39 -18.00 5.09 -20.50
C VAL A 39 -17.79 4.88 -22.00
N GLU A 40 -16.81 4.06 -22.38
CA GLU A 40 -16.48 3.75 -23.78
C GLU A 40 -17.65 3.07 -24.49
N SER A 41 -18.37 2.19 -23.81
CA SER A 41 -19.56 1.52 -24.32
C SER A 41 -20.82 2.40 -24.31
N GLN A 42 -20.68 3.71 -24.03
CA GLN A 42 -21.76 4.70 -23.95
C GLN A 42 -22.87 4.37 -22.92
N ASN A 43 -22.57 3.53 -21.94
CA ASN A 43 -23.49 3.22 -20.84
C ASN A 43 -23.44 4.27 -19.73
N LEU A 44 -22.46 5.19 -19.76
CA LEU A 44 -22.31 6.30 -18.83
C LEU A 44 -21.92 7.60 -19.55
N SER A 45 -22.76 8.63 -19.42
CA SER A 45 -22.41 10.01 -19.78
C SER A 45 -21.49 10.67 -18.74
N LYS A 46 -20.80 11.75 -19.12
CA LYS A 46 -19.92 12.53 -18.21
C LYS A 46 -20.61 12.91 -16.90
N ALA A 47 -21.85 13.39 -16.98
CA ALA A 47 -22.64 13.76 -15.80
C ALA A 47 -23.00 12.55 -14.93
N GLN A 48 -23.35 11.42 -15.54
CA GLN A 48 -23.63 10.18 -14.81
C GLN A 48 -22.38 9.59 -14.16
N THR A 49 -21.23 9.62 -14.85
CA THR A 49 -19.93 9.20 -14.31
C THR A 49 -19.55 10.03 -13.09
N LYS A 50 -19.65 11.36 -13.18
CA LYS A 50 -19.39 12.26 -12.06
C LYS A 50 -20.32 11.99 -10.88
N ASN A 51 -21.63 11.91 -11.14
CA ASN A 51 -22.63 11.65 -10.11
C ASN A 51 -22.40 10.28 -9.44
N PHE A 52 -22.02 9.26 -10.22
CA PHE A 52 -21.67 7.95 -9.68
C PHE A 52 -20.47 8.03 -8.73
N ILE A 53 -19.39 8.72 -9.11
CA ILE A 53 -18.21 8.86 -8.24
C ILE A 53 -18.57 9.59 -6.94
N GLU A 54 -19.27 10.73 -7.04
CA GLU A 54 -19.59 11.58 -5.88
C GLU A 54 -20.59 10.94 -4.92
N GLN A 55 -21.62 10.26 -5.44
CA GLN A 55 -22.70 9.70 -4.63
C GLN A 55 -22.46 8.26 -4.21
N ILE A 56 -21.50 7.56 -4.84
CA ILE A 56 -21.28 6.13 -4.61
C ILE A 56 -19.83 5.83 -4.23
N ILE A 57 -18.84 6.18 -5.06
CA ILE A 57 -17.43 5.85 -4.76
C ILE A 57 -16.94 6.58 -3.50
N PHE A 58 -17.16 7.90 -3.38
CA PHE A 58 -16.69 8.65 -2.22
C PHE A 58 -17.36 8.23 -0.89
N PRO A 59 -18.69 8.03 -0.82
CA PRO A 59 -19.33 7.55 0.40
C PRO A 59 -18.89 6.14 0.80
N VAL A 60 -18.69 5.23 -0.17
CA VAL A 60 -18.17 3.88 0.12
C VAL A 60 -16.73 3.97 0.65
N ARG A 61 -15.89 4.82 0.07
CA ARG A 61 -14.55 5.12 0.60
C ARG A 61 -14.62 5.59 2.06
N GLU A 62 -15.46 6.58 2.37
CA GLU A 62 -15.59 7.10 3.73
C GLU A 62 -16.05 6.04 4.71
N TYR A 63 -16.97 5.17 4.28
CA TYR A 63 -17.41 4.02 5.04
C TYR A 63 -16.25 3.07 5.34
N LEU A 64 -15.44 2.71 4.35
CA LEU A 64 -14.27 1.85 4.53
C LEU A 64 -13.24 2.44 5.49
N ILE A 65 -13.05 3.77 5.45
CA ILE A 65 -12.16 4.49 6.39
C ILE A 65 -12.74 4.46 7.81
N LYS A 66 -14.04 4.68 8.01
CA LYS A 66 -14.69 4.67 9.34
C LYS A 66 -14.60 3.30 10.03
N ILE A 67 -14.73 2.21 9.28
CA ILE A 67 -14.57 0.83 9.82
C ILE A 67 -13.22 0.68 10.54
N LYS A 68 -12.16 1.32 10.04
CA LYS A 68 -10.86 1.29 10.67
C LYS A 68 -10.84 2.05 12.00
N GLU A 69 -11.48 3.22 12.06
CA GLU A 69 -11.53 4.03 13.27
C GLU A 69 -12.27 3.30 14.40
N GLU A 70 -13.35 2.60 14.08
CA GLU A 70 -14.12 1.79 15.04
C GLU A 70 -13.30 0.60 15.57
N ASN A 71 -12.44 -0.01 14.73
CA ASN A 71 -11.63 -1.17 15.11
C ASN A 71 -10.30 -0.81 15.80
N LYS A 72 -9.83 0.44 15.74
CA LYS A 72 -8.65 0.91 16.51
C LYS A 72 -8.83 0.76 18.03
N ASN A 73 -10.07 0.80 18.50
CA ASN A 73 -10.41 0.63 19.91
C ASN A 73 -10.56 -0.84 20.32
N SER A 74 -10.44 -1.77 19.37
CA SER A 74 -10.44 -3.22 19.61
C SER A 74 -9.01 -3.75 19.41
N ASN A 75 -8.44 -4.39 20.42
CA ASN A 75 -7.04 -4.87 20.40
C ASN A 75 -6.76 -6.02 19.40
N ASN A 76 -7.67 -6.34 18.47
CA ASN A 76 -7.55 -7.45 17.54
C ASN A 76 -7.34 -6.97 16.10
N VAL A 77 -6.09 -6.80 15.67
CA VAL A 77 -5.74 -6.46 14.27
C VAL A 77 -6.21 -7.54 13.27
N THR A 78 -6.29 -8.80 13.71
CA THR A 78 -6.82 -9.93 12.93
C THR A 78 -8.29 -9.74 12.53
N SER A 79 -9.08 -9.00 13.33
CA SER A 79 -10.51 -8.79 13.08
C SER A 79 -10.78 -7.84 11.91
N LEU A 80 -9.91 -6.84 11.66
CA LEU A 80 -10.15 -5.80 10.66
C LEU A 80 -10.02 -6.35 9.23
N LYS A 81 -8.97 -7.13 8.98
CA LYS A 81 -8.72 -7.79 7.68
C LYS A 81 -9.84 -8.77 7.34
N GLU A 82 -10.25 -9.59 8.29
CA GLU A 82 -11.37 -10.52 8.12
C GLU A 82 -12.69 -9.77 7.91
N THR A 83 -12.89 -8.63 8.59
CA THR A 83 -14.06 -7.76 8.37
C THR A 83 -14.07 -7.17 6.96
N PHE A 84 -12.93 -6.69 6.45
CA PHE A 84 -12.82 -6.20 5.07
C PHE A 84 -13.10 -7.32 4.07
N ILE A 85 -12.44 -8.47 4.20
CA ILE A 85 -12.64 -9.61 3.29
C ILE A 85 -14.09 -10.07 3.33
N LYS A 86 -14.70 -10.19 4.52
CA LYS A 86 -16.11 -10.58 4.66
C LYS A 86 -17.01 -9.58 3.95
N ARG A 87 -16.85 -8.27 4.18
CA ARG A 87 -17.70 -7.23 3.56
C ARG A 87 -17.51 -7.12 2.05
N LEU A 88 -16.28 -7.22 1.55
CA LEU A 88 -15.98 -7.29 0.11
C LEU A 88 -16.61 -8.52 -0.53
N SER A 89 -16.55 -9.66 0.15
CA SER A 89 -17.22 -10.88 -0.28
C SER A 89 -18.75 -10.70 -0.25
N THR A 90 -19.31 -9.98 0.72
CA THR A 90 -20.74 -9.68 0.75
C THR A 90 -21.16 -8.79 -0.43
N PHE A 91 -20.36 -7.78 -0.79
CA PHE A 91 -20.61 -6.96 -1.99
C PHE A 91 -20.58 -7.77 -3.28
N ASN A 92 -19.77 -8.83 -3.34
CA ASN A 92 -19.69 -9.71 -4.50
C ASN A 92 -20.81 -10.76 -4.52
N SER A 93 -21.23 -11.20 -3.33
CA SER A 93 -21.94 -12.47 -3.22
C SER A 93 -23.37 -12.47 -3.74
N ASN A 94 -24.17 -11.39 -3.70
CA ASN A 94 -25.59 -11.58 -4.01
C ASN A 94 -26.40 -10.36 -4.47
N LYS A 95 -27.39 -10.70 -5.31
CA LYS A 95 -28.64 -10.00 -5.59
C LYS A 95 -29.12 -9.15 -4.39
N PRO A 96 -29.68 -7.94 -4.63
CA PRO A 96 -30.01 -6.95 -3.60
C PRO A 96 -30.87 -7.43 -2.42
N HIS A 97 -31.58 -8.57 -2.55
CA HIS A 97 -32.50 -9.07 -1.53
C HIS A 97 -31.88 -9.95 -0.41
N LEU A 98 -30.62 -10.39 -0.50
CA LEU A 98 -30.02 -11.35 0.45
C LEU A 98 -29.30 -10.70 1.65
N MET A 99 -28.99 -9.41 1.60
CA MET A 99 -28.34 -8.70 2.73
C MET A 99 -29.21 -8.59 4.00
N LEU A 100 -30.52 -8.87 3.91
CA LEU A 100 -31.46 -8.73 5.03
C LEU A 100 -31.58 -9.97 5.94
N LYS A 101 -31.08 -11.15 5.55
CA LYS A 101 -31.34 -12.40 6.29
C LYS A 101 -30.23 -12.88 7.23
N GLU A 102 -29.00 -12.38 7.11
CA GLU A 102 -27.85 -12.92 7.86
C GLU A 102 -27.64 -12.33 9.27
N GLN A 103 -28.40 -11.30 9.69
CA GLN A 103 -28.23 -10.68 11.02
C GLN A 103 -29.20 -11.18 12.12
N HIS A 104 -30.12 -12.10 11.82
CA HIS A 104 -31.19 -12.48 12.75
C HIS A 104 -31.26 -13.97 13.15
N LYS A 105 -30.16 -14.73 13.11
CA LYS A 105 -30.17 -16.14 13.55
C LYS A 105 -29.14 -16.45 14.65
N ASN A 106 -29.60 -16.34 15.90
CA ASN A 106 -29.18 -17.00 17.17
C ASN A 106 -30.15 -16.39 18.23
N GLU A 107 -31.06 -17.06 18.96
CA GLU A 107 -31.16 -18.39 19.61
C GLU A 107 -32.63 -18.85 19.80
N ASN A 108 -32.84 -20.04 20.40
CA ASN A 108 -34.07 -20.88 20.49
C ASN A 108 -35.24 -20.39 21.40
N PRO A 109 -36.47 -20.99 21.31
CA PRO A 109 -37.73 -20.38 21.74
C PRO A 109 -38.45 -21.06 22.94
N VAL A 110 -39.26 -20.31 23.71
CA VAL A 110 -40.43 -20.85 24.46
C VAL A 110 -41.62 -19.87 24.45
N LEU A 111 -42.84 -20.41 24.25
CA LEU A 111 -44.19 -19.81 24.10
C LEU A 111 -44.58 -18.76 25.20
N ASN A 112 -45.56 -17.85 25.08
CA ASN A 112 -46.97 -18.02 24.70
C ASN A 112 -47.73 -16.67 24.47
N LYS A 113 -48.97 -16.78 23.95
CA LYS A 113 -49.94 -15.80 23.36
C LYS A 113 -50.50 -14.71 24.34
N LYS A 114 -50.95 -13.50 23.91
CA LYS A 114 -52.27 -13.20 23.27
C LYS A 114 -52.45 -11.71 22.79
N LYS A 115 -53.20 -11.60 21.67
CA LYS A 115 -54.10 -10.57 21.06
C LYS A 115 -54.26 -9.15 21.67
N TYR A 116 -54.35 -8.12 20.80
CA TYR A 116 -55.58 -7.35 20.46
C TYR A 116 -55.41 -6.33 19.30
N ASN A 117 -56.52 -6.16 18.56
CA ASN A 117 -56.97 -5.25 17.45
C ASN A 117 -56.80 -3.72 17.73
N THR A 118 -56.99 -2.69 16.86
CA THR A 118 -57.58 -2.48 15.49
C THR A 118 -57.27 -1.04 14.97
N ASN A 119 -57.32 -0.85 13.63
CA ASN A 119 -57.84 0.30 12.83
C ASN A 119 -57.07 1.64 12.63
N ASN A 120 -56.64 1.95 11.39
CA ASN A 120 -57.33 2.86 10.41
C ASN A 120 -56.47 3.28 9.16
N PHE A 121 -57.08 3.14 7.96
CA PHE A 121 -57.08 4.02 6.73
C PHE A 121 -55.75 4.48 6.05
N ILE A 122 -55.46 4.49 4.73
CA ILE A 122 -56.17 4.67 3.43
C ILE A 122 -55.35 4.04 2.25
N ASN A 123 -56.05 3.64 1.17
CA ASN A 123 -55.63 3.07 -0.14
C ASN A 123 -55.25 4.17 -1.19
N PRO A 124 -54.61 3.92 -2.37
CA PRO A 124 -55.07 2.95 -3.38
C PRO A 124 -54.06 2.25 -4.35
N THR A 125 -54.56 1.13 -4.90
CA THR A 125 -54.35 0.52 -6.25
C THR A 125 -53.08 -0.26 -6.60
N ASP A 126 -53.27 -1.60 -6.60
CA ASP A 126 -53.00 -2.57 -7.67
C ASP A 126 -51.57 -2.88 -8.11
N LYS A 127 -51.03 -3.96 -7.52
CA LYS A 127 -50.94 -5.26 -8.20
C LYS A 127 -50.65 -6.38 -7.19
N THR A 128 -51.55 -7.34 -7.13
CA THR A 128 -51.50 -8.57 -6.36
C THR A 128 -50.49 -9.55 -6.95
N ILE A 129 -49.53 -10.02 -6.13
CA ILE A 129 -49.08 -11.41 -6.16
C ILE A 129 -49.05 -11.93 -4.73
N ASN A 130 -49.90 -12.91 -4.48
CA ASN A 130 -50.04 -13.67 -3.25
C ASN A 130 -48.77 -14.48 -2.95
N PHE A 131 -48.24 -14.36 -1.73
CA PHE A 131 -47.61 -15.49 -1.05
C PHE A 131 -48.03 -15.51 0.42
N ASN A 132 -48.49 -16.68 0.84
CA ASN A 132 -49.13 -16.99 2.11
C ASN A 132 -48.33 -16.55 3.34
N LYS A 133 -49.06 -15.99 4.31
CA LYS A 133 -48.66 -15.89 5.71
C LYS A 133 -49.02 -17.18 6.43
N GLU A 134 -48.05 -17.79 7.10
CA GLU A 134 -48.30 -18.58 8.30
C GLU A 134 -47.34 -18.15 9.43
N ASN A 135 -47.92 -18.06 10.62
CA ASN A 135 -47.29 -18.07 11.95
C ASN A 135 -46.85 -16.73 12.59
N ASN A 136 -47.86 -15.91 12.86
CA ASN A 136 -48.31 -15.43 14.18
C ASN A 136 -47.41 -15.48 15.44
N LEU A 137 -47.50 -14.35 16.17
CA LEU A 137 -47.49 -14.16 17.64
C LEU A 137 -46.13 -14.10 18.38
N LYS A 138 -45.57 -12.89 18.46
CA LYS A 138 -44.90 -12.35 19.68
C LYS A 138 -44.68 -10.83 19.72
N ASP A 139 -45.29 -10.06 18.82
CA ASP A 139 -45.49 -8.63 19.04
C ASP A 139 -46.68 -8.44 19.99
N LYS A 140 -46.38 -8.38 21.28
CA LYS A 140 -46.86 -7.33 22.19
C LYS A 140 -46.43 -7.69 23.62
N ILE A 141 -45.76 -6.71 24.25
CA ILE A 141 -45.46 -6.55 25.68
C ILE A 141 -44.00 -6.87 26.06
N PHE A 142 -43.07 -5.97 25.75
CA PHE A 142 -42.45 -5.09 26.77
C PHE A 142 -41.55 -4.05 26.09
N ILE A 143 -42.20 -2.94 25.71
CA ILE A 143 -41.54 -1.65 25.67
C ILE A 143 -41.11 -1.37 27.12
N LYS A 144 -39.83 -1.50 27.43
CA LYS A 144 -39.13 -0.57 28.33
C LYS A 144 -37.66 -0.94 28.45
N HIS A 145 -36.81 0.05 28.17
CA HIS A 145 -35.34 0.07 28.31
C HIS A 145 -34.56 -0.45 27.10
N ASN A 146 -34.36 0.43 26.13
CA ASN A 146 -33.06 1.06 25.92
C ASN A 146 -33.17 2.10 24.78
N LYS A 147 -33.59 3.31 25.16
CA LYS A 147 -33.37 4.51 24.34
C LYS A 147 -31.88 4.87 24.44
N VAL A 148 -31.37 5.44 23.34
CA VAL A 148 -30.03 6.01 23.13
C VAL A 148 -28.99 5.00 22.63
N LEU A 149 -29.02 4.67 21.32
CA LEU A 149 -27.81 4.41 20.50
C LEU A 149 -28.03 4.08 19.00
N ASP A 150 -29.12 4.48 18.33
CA ASP A 150 -29.34 3.97 16.95
C ASP A 150 -29.96 4.92 15.91
N LEU A 151 -29.46 6.17 15.83
CA LEU A 151 -29.85 7.10 14.74
C LEU A 151 -28.74 7.39 13.71
N LYS A 152 -27.52 6.88 13.88
CA LYS A 152 -26.42 7.05 12.90
C LYS A 152 -26.15 5.83 11.99
N ARG A 153 -26.64 4.64 12.34
CA ARG A 153 -26.46 3.42 11.52
C ARG A 153 -27.49 3.30 10.39
N PHE A 154 -28.60 4.03 10.45
CA PHE A 154 -29.70 3.93 9.49
C PHE A 154 -29.46 4.64 8.13
N SER A 155 -28.56 5.62 8.02
CA SER A 155 -28.35 6.37 6.76
C SER A 155 -27.36 5.72 5.79
N ILE A 156 -26.31 5.10 6.31
CA ILE A 156 -25.23 4.47 5.54
C ILE A 156 -25.74 3.24 4.77
N ASN A 157 -26.65 2.45 5.37
CA ASN A 157 -27.19 1.25 4.73
C ASN A 157 -28.02 1.56 3.47
N LYS A 158 -28.82 2.63 3.47
CA LYS A 158 -29.63 3.01 2.30
C LYS A 158 -28.77 3.54 1.14
N GLN A 159 -27.71 4.29 1.44
CA GLN A 159 -26.75 4.75 0.43
C GLN A 159 -25.97 3.58 -0.17
N LEU A 160 -25.51 2.64 0.65
CA LEU A 160 -24.85 1.41 0.18
C LEU A 160 -25.79 0.50 -0.63
N GLU A 161 -27.04 0.38 -0.23
CA GLU A 161 -28.05 -0.37 -0.99
C GLU A 161 -28.30 0.27 -2.36
N THR A 162 -28.44 1.60 -2.39
CA THR A 162 -28.60 2.36 -3.63
C THR A 162 -27.37 2.19 -4.52
N ALA A 163 -26.17 2.30 -3.94
CA ALA A 163 -24.91 2.08 -4.64
C ALA A 163 -24.85 0.67 -5.27
N VAL A 164 -25.09 -0.38 -4.48
CA VAL A 164 -25.06 -1.77 -4.94
C VAL A 164 -26.08 -2.00 -6.05
N LYS A 165 -27.28 -1.44 -5.93
CA LYS A 165 -28.31 -1.49 -6.96
C LYS A 165 -27.84 -0.80 -8.24
N THR A 166 -27.36 0.43 -8.16
CA THR A 166 -26.84 1.18 -9.32
C THR A 166 -25.73 0.42 -10.03
N ARG A 167 -24.77 -0.16 -9.30
CA ARG A 167 -23.71 -0.99 -9.90
C ARG A 167 -24.26 -2.21 -10.61
N TYR A 168 -25.26 -2.88 -10.02
CA TYR A 168 -25.90 -4.03 -10.64
C TYR A 168 -26.64 -3.63 -11.93
N ASP A 169 -27.33 -2.49 -11.92
CA ASP A 169 -28.02 -1.94 -13.08
C ASP A 169 -27.02 -1.60 -14.20
N LEU A 170 -25.86 -1.03 -13.88
CA LEU A 170 -24.76 -0.79 -14.84
C LEU A 170 -24.22 -2.09 -15.44
N PHE A 171 -24.00 -3.12 -14.63
CA PHE A 171 -23.57 -4.42 -15.15
C PHE A 171 -24.62 -5.12 -16.00
N ASN A 172 -25.92 -4.84 -15.81
CA ASN A 172 -26.97 -5.40 -16.66
C ASN A 172 -27.16 -4.61 -17.95
N ALA A 173 -26.84 -3.31 -17.94
CA ALA A 173 -26.79 -2.50 -19.16
C ALA A 173 -25.68 -2.98 -20.10
N ASP A 174 -24.55 -3.43 -19.54
CA ASP A 174 -23.50 -4.12 -20.29
C ASP A 174 -23.89 -5.58 -20.65
N LYS A 175 -24.49 -5.76 -21.84
CA LYS A 175 -24.84 -7.08 -22.38
C LYS A 175 -23.62 -8.00 -22.62
N SER A 176 -22.42 -7.43 -22.77
CA SER A 176 -21.20 -8.20 -23.04
C SER A 176 -20.60 -8.84 -21.79
N ASN A 177 -21.02 -8.40 -20.60
CA ASN A 177 -20.45 -8.76 -19.29
C ASN A 177 -18.97 -8.39 -19.12
N ILE A 178 -18.36 -7.61 -20.01
CA ILE A 178 -16.95 -7.21 -19.91
C ILE A 178 -16.73 -6.37 -18.65
N ALA A 179 -17.59 -5.40 -18.36
CA ALA A 179 -17.50 -4.58 -17.13
C ALA A 179 -17.56 -5.43 -15.86
N ARG A 180 -18.42 -6.46 -15.87
CA ARG A 180 -18.56 -7.39 -14.74
C ARG A 180 -17.32 -8.29 -14.60
N ASN A 181 -16.75 -8.74 -15.72
CA ASN A 181 -15.57 -9.60 -15.73
C ASN A 181 -14.31 -8.86 -15.26
N LEU A 182 -14.12 -7.62 -15.73
CA LEU A 182 -13.04 -6.72 -15.27
C LEU A 182 -13.13 -6.50 -13.75
N TYR A 183 -14.34 -6.20 -13.26
CA TYR A 183 -14.59 -6.01 -11.83
C TYR A 183 -14.26 -7.24 -11.01
N ASN A 184 -14.73 -8.41 -11.44
CA ASN A 184 -14.45 -9.66 -10.74
C ASN A 184 -12.96 -9.99 -10.71
N SER A 185 -12.23 -9.71 -11.81
CA SER A 185 -10.77 -9.87 -11.86
C SER A 185 -10.09 -8.96 -10.84
N THR A 186 -10.38 -7.66 -10.87
CA THR A 186 -9.80 -6.68 -9.95
C THR A 186 -10.14 -6.98 -8.49
N LEU A 187 -11.37 -7.40 -8.21
CA LEU A 187 -11.80 -7.77 -6.86
C LEU A 187 -11.06 -9.01 -6.34
N ASN A 188 -10.89 -10.03 -7.18
CA ASN A 188 -10.13 -11.23 -6.82
C ASN A 188 -8.67 -10.88 -6.51
N ASP A 189 -8.07 -9.99 -7.30
CA ASP A 189 -6.72 -9.48 -7.07
C ASP A 189 -6.64 -8.70 -5.75
N ILE A 190 -7.61 -7.82 -5.46
CA ILE A 190 -7.69 -7.10 -4.19
C ILE A 190 -7.80 -8.07 -3.00
N ILE A 191 -8.66 -9.09 -3.08
CA ILE A 191 -8.84 -10.09 -2.02
C ILE A 191 -7.57 -10.92 -1.83
N ALA A 192 -6.92 -11.34 -2.92
CA ALA A 192 -5.66 -12.06 -2.87
C ALA A 192 -4.57 -11.21 -2.20
N ASN A 193 -4.44 -9.94 -2.58
CA ASN A 193 -3.49 -9.01 -2.00
C ASN A 193 -3.78 -8.72 -0.51
N LEU A 194 -5.05 -8.57 -0.13
CA LEU A 194 -5.48 -8.43 1.27
C LEU A 194 -5.06 -9.64 2.11
N LYS A 195 -5.18 -10.85 1.57
CA LYS A 195 -4.73 -12.08 2.26
C LYS A 195 -3.23 -12.09 2.52
N LEU A 196 -2.43 -11.43 1.69
CA LEU A 196 -0.97 -11.33 1.84
C LEU A 196 -0.53 -10.24 2.83
N ILE A 197 -1.34 -9.20 3.05
CA ILE A 197 -1.01 -8.11 3.99
C ILE A 197 -1.12 -8.61 5.45
N LYS A 198 -0.04 -8.44 6.24
CA LYS A 198 0.01 -8.82 7.66
C LYS A 198 -0.75 -7.84 8.57
N THR A 199 -0.65 -6.55 8.31
CA THR A 199 -1.30 -5.48 9.08
C THR A 199 -1.80 -4.39 8.14
N ILE A 200 -3.05 -3.93 8.32
CA ILE A 200 -3.62 -2.83 7.54
C ILE A 200 -3.47 -1.55 8.39
N GLU A 201 -2.47 -0.74 8.07
CA GLU A 201 -2.29 0.59 8.67
C GLU A 201 -2.66 1.66 7.66
N PHE A 202 -3.88 2.22 7.73
CA PHE A 202 -4.18 3.42 6.93
C PHE A 202 -3.40 4.60 7.51
N GLU A 203 -2.48 5.18 6.76
CA GLU A 203 -1.85 6.45 7.14
C GLU A 203 -2.87 7.61 7.20
N LYS A 204 -2.50 8.71 7.85
CA LYS A 204 -3.33 9.94 7.88
C LYS A 204 -3.60 10.49 6.46
N SER A 205 -2.71 10.19 5.51
CA SER A 205 -2.83 10.56 4.10
C SER A 205 -4.11 10.02 3.44
N PHE A 206 -4.65 8.89 3.89
CA PHE A 206 -5.90 8.33 3.35
C PHE A 206 -7.17 9.09 3.73
N VAL A 207 -7.08 10.06 4.64
CA VAL A 207 -8.21 10.91 5.08
C VAL A 207 -8.19 12.28 4.40
N ASP A 208 -7.19 12.56 3.55
CA ASP A 208 -7.09 13.85 2.85
C ASP A 208 -8.26 14.02 1.85
N ILE A 209 -8.96 15.15 1.99
CA ILE A 209 -10.09 15.56 1.13
C ILE A 209 -9.60 15.85 -0.29
N ASN A 210 -8.34 16.27 -0.46
CA ASN A 210 -7.75 16.56 -1.77
C ASN A 210 -7.64 15.30 -2.66
N LEU A 211 -7.62 14.10 -2.07
CA LEU A 211 -7.54 12.85 -2.84
C LEU A 211 -8.83 12.55 -3.62
N ASN A 212 -10.00 12.95 -3.11
CA ASN A 212 -11.26 12.82 -3.86
C ASN A 212 -11.27 13.73 -5.08
N LYS A 213 -10.77 14.97 -4.91
CA LYS A 213 -10.62 15.92 -6.02
C LYS A 213 -9.65 15.39 -7.07
N ASP A 214 -8.50 14.86 -6.63
CA ASP A 214 -7.51 14.27 -7.52
C ASP A 214 -8.02 13.03 -8.27
N TYR A 215 -8.80 12.18 -7.59
CA TYR A 215 -9.43 11.02 -8.22
C TYR A 215 -10.45 11.46 -9.26
N MET A 216 -11.29 12.46 -8.95
CA MET A 216 -12.26 13.00 -9.89
C MET A 216 -11.57 13.60 -11.12
N ASN A 217 -10.52 14.41 -10.93
CA ASN A 217 -9.76 15.00 -12.04
C ASN A 217 -9.17 13.92 -12.95
N MET A 218 -8.66 12.83 -12.36
CA MET A 218 -8.15 11.68 -13.12
C MET A 218 -9.26 11.04 -13.97
N VAL A 219 -10.44 10.78 -13.39
CA VAL A 219 -11.54 10.16 -14.14
C VAL A 219 -12.11 11.09 -15.22
N GLU A 220 -12.25 12.39 -14.94
CA GLU A 220 -12.70 13.38 -15.94
C GLU A 220 -11.72 13.47 -17.11
N TYR A 221 -10.40 13.49 -16.82
CA TYR A 221 -9.38 13.49 -17.86
C TYR A 221 -9.45 12.22 -18.71
N LEU A 222 -9.55 11.04 -18.08
CA LEU A 222 -9.67 9.77 -18.80
C LEU A 222 -10.94 9.68 -19.64
N TYR A 223 -12.06 10.20 -19.14
CA TYR A 223 -13.30 10.34 -19.92
C TYR A 223 -13.07 11.16 -21.19
N ASP A 224 -12.44 12.33 -21.06
CA ASP A 224 -12.18 13.21 -22.21
C ASP A 224 -11.24 12.53 -23.21
N GLN A 225 -10.24 11.76 -22.73
CA GLN A 225 -9.35 10.99 -23.62
C GLN A 225 -10.05 9.82 -24.35
N ILE A 226 -11.07 9.19 -23.74
CA ILE A 226 -11.92 8.18 -24.41
C ILE A 226 -12.70 8.83 -25.55
N MET A 227 -13.33 9.98 -25.29
CA MET A 227 -14.12 10.70 -26.31
C MET A 227 -13.25 11.22 -27.46
N GLU A 228 -11.97 11.47 -27.21
CA GLU A 228 -10.97 11.90 -28.20
C GLU A 228 -10.30 10.73 -28.96
N ASN A 229 -10.70 9.47 -28.76
CA ASN A 229 -10.16 8.27 -29.45
C ASN A 229 -8.62 8.10 -29.36
N LYS A 230 -8.01 8.46 -28.22
CA LYS A 230 -6.56 8.34 -28.02
C LYS A 230 -6.17 6.95 -27.46
N MET A 231 -4.88 6.62 -27.50
CA MET A 231 -4.32 5.37 -26.93
C MET A 231 -4.59 5.26 -25.41
N LEU A 232 -5.77 4.75 -25.06
CA LEU A 232 -6.32 4.74 -23.71
C LEU A 232 -5.46 3.94 -22.72
N THR A 233 -4.96 2.78 -23.12
CA THR A 233 -4.17 1.89 -22.24
C THR A 233 -2.89 2.53 -21.74
N LYS A 234 -2.19 3.32 -22.58
CA LYS A 234 -0.96 4.01 -22.16
C LYS A 234 -1.27 5.16 -21.21
N ILE A 235 -2.29 5.95 -21.51
CA ILE A 235 -2.71 7.10 -20.70
C ILE A 235 -3.26 6.62 -19.36
N LEU A 236 -4.11 5.61 -19.36
CA LEU A 236 -4.67 5.00 -18.16
C LEU A 236 -3.60 4.53 -17.18
N ASN A 237 -2.56 3.84 -17.68
CA ASN A 237 -1.46 3.41 -16.83
C ASN A 237 -0.67 4.59 -16.25
N ILE A 238 -0.41 5.64 -17.05
CA ILE A 238 0.28 6.85 -16.60
C ILE A 238 -0.52 7.55 -15.49
N GLU A 239 -1.83 7.72 -15.70
CA GLU A 239 -2.72 8.39 -14.75
C GLU A 239 -2.91 7.58 -13.46
N LYS A 240 -3.11 6.25 -13.57
CA LYS A 240 -3.12 5.34 -12.41
C LYS A 240 -1.80 5.42 -11.65
N GLU A 241 -0.66 5.39 -12.34
CA GLU A 241 0.64 5.53 -11.68
C GLU A 241 0.79 6.89 -10.99
N ALA A 242 0.37 7.99 -11.62
CA ALA A 242 0.42 9.33 -11.06
C ALA A 242 -0.47 9.46 -9.82
N PHE A 243 -1.72 8.99 -9.88
CA PHE A 243 -2.65 9.01 -8.76
C PHE A 243 -2.18 8.10 -7.61
N TYR A 244 -1.83 6.84 -7.91
CA TYR A 244 -1.40 5.88 -6.90
C TYR A 244 -0.01 6.17 -6.33
N SER A 245 0.84 6.91 -7.07
CA SER A 245 2.11 7.40 -6.52
C SER A 245 1.93 8.36 -5.34
N LYS A 246 0.76 8.99 -5.18
CA LYS A 246 0.44 9.83 -4.02
C LYS A 246 0.23 9.01 -2.75
N TYR A 247 -0.12 7.73 -2.89
CA TYR A 247 -0.23 6.76 -1.78
C TYR A 247 1.05 5.97 -1.57
N LYS A 248 1.98 5.95 -2.53
CA LYS A 248 3.37 5.61 -2.19
C LYS A 248 3.74 6.65 -1.16
N THR A 249 3.87 6.22 0.10
CA THR A 249 4.29 7.09 1.18
C THR A 249 5.29 8.07 0.63
N THR A 250 4.90 9.33 0.59
CA THR A 250 5.81 10.44 0.79
C THR A 250 6.35 10.33 2.22
N LYS A 251 7.04 9.22 2.50
CA LYS A 251 8.38 9.34 2.97
C LYS A 251 9.22 9.90 1.79
N ASN A 252 8.95 11.07 1.19
CA ASN A 252 9.45 12.35 1.74
C ASN A 252 9.56 12.39 3.26
N LYS A 253 10.25 11.38 3.83
CA LYS A 253 10.95 11.54 5.06
C LYS A 253 12.01 12.48 4.56
N TYR A 254 11.95 13.72 5.03
CA TYR A 254 13.17 14.29 5.57
C TYR A 254 13.89 13.12 6.23
N LYS A 255 14.88 12.51 5.55
CA LYS A 255 15.77 11.60 6.25
C LYS A 255 16.32 12.52 7.31
N ASN A 256 15.90 12.33 8.57
CA ASN A 256 16.55 12.97 9.70
C ASN A 256 18.05 12.81 9.41
N LEU A 257 18.84 13.86 9.59
CA LEU A 257 20.28 13.87 9.29
C LEU A 257 20.96 12.57 9.75
N THR A 258 20.50 12.01 10.88
CA THR A 258 20.88 10.69 11.40
C THR A 258 20.65 9.53 10.42
N GLU A 259 19.47 9.40 9.82
CA GLU A 259 19.16 8.35 8.84
C GLU A 259 19.96 8.51 7.56
N LEU A 260 20.16 9.75 7.12
CA LEU A 260 21.00 10.03 5.95
C LEU A 260 22.47 9.66 6.24
N ARG A 261 22.97 10.04 7.42
CA ARG A 261 24.30 9.70 7.92
C ARG A 261 24.49 8.18 7.99
N MET A 262 23.53 7.45 8.54
CA MET A 262 23.53 5.98 8.58
C MET A 262 23.63 5.39 7.17
N GLU A 263 22.75 5.82 6.26
CA GLU A 263 22.67 5.30 4.90
C GLU A 263 23.97 5.51 4.13
N ILE A 264 24.54 6.72 4.19
CA ILE A 264 25.81 6.99 3.49
C ILE A 264 26.95 6.22 4.17
N SER A 265 27.02 6.22 5.50
CA SER A 265 28.13 5.58 6.25
C SER A 265 28.14 4.06 6.09
N LEU A 266 26.98 3.42 5.98
CA LEU A 266 26.84 1.97 5.83
C LEU A 266 26.79 1.52 4.35
N ALA A 267 27.30 2.35 3.43
CA ALA A 267 27.38 2.08 1.99
C ALA A 267 26.02 1.85 1.29
N GLY A 268 24.96 2.51 1.78
CA GLY A 268 23.59 2.44 1.25
C GLY A 268 23.44 2.89 -0.21
N SER A 269 24.39 3.67 -0.74
CA SER A 269 24.46 4.02 -2.17
C SER A 269 24.94 2.88 -3.08
N ILE A 270 25.60 1.88 -2.51
CA ILE A 270 26.05 0.66 -3.21
C ILE A 270 25.00 -0.43 -2.98
N MET A 271 24.59 -0.62 -1.72
CA MET A 271 23.55 -1.56 -1.32
C MET A 271 22.82 -1.08 -0.06
N THR A 272 21.53 -0.78 -0.18
CA THR A 272 20.70 -0.29 0.94
C THR A 272 20.77 -1.24 2.15
N PRO A 273 21.02 -0.75 3.39
CA PRO A 273 21.18 -1.61 4.56
C PRO A 273 19.99 -2.53 4.83
N GLY A 274 18.76 -2.01 4.62
CA GLY A 274 17.54 -2.79 4.75
C GLY A 274 17.48 -3.98 3.78
N VAL A 275 17.99 -3.82 2.55
CA VAL A 275 18.10 -4.91 1.57
C VAL A 275 19.19 -5.89 1.99
N LEU A 276 20.32 -5.40 2.48
CA LEU A 276 21.45 -6.24 2.88
C LEU A 276 21.11 -7.18 4.04
N ILE A 277 20.51 -6.67 5.12
CA ILE A 277 20.02 -7.47 6.27
C ILE A 277 19.16 -8.64 5.77
N ASN A 278 18.29 -8.30 4.85
CA ASN A 278 17.31 -9.18 4.27
C ASN A 278 17.95 -10.29 3.40
N ILE A 279 18.99 -9.96 2.63
CA ILE A 279 19.79 -10.96 1.93
C ILE A 279 20.50 -11.88 2.93
N PHE A 280 21.16 -11.32 3.95
CA PHE A 280 21.92 -12.10 4.94
C PHE A 280 21.06 -13.09 5.73
N LYS A 281 19.80 -12.76 6.01
CA LYS A 281 18.84 -13.73 6.59
C LYS A 281 18.56 -14.94 5.71
N SER A 282 18.66 -14.74 4.41
CA SER A 282 18.14 -15.66 3.41
C SER A 282 19.23 -16.49 2.77
N ILE A 283 20.50 -16.17 2.98
CA ILE A 283 21.63 -16.96 2.47
C ILE A 283 22.65 -17.19 3.56
N GLN A 284 23.20 -18.40 3.59
CA GLN A 284 24.38 -18.67 4.38
C GLN A 284 25.58 -18.01 3.68
N ILE A 285 26.28 -17.16 4.43
CA ILE A 285 27.44 -16.44 3.96
C ILE A 285 28.61 -16.77 4.87
N ASP A 286 29.67 -17.30 4.28
CA ASP A 286 30.94 -17.45 4.97
C ASP A 286 31.66 -16.10 5.00
N ASP A 287 32.35 -15.83 6.12
CA ASP A 287 33.22 -14.65 6.27
C ASP A 287 32.50 -13.30 6.02
N VAL A 288 31.42 -13.08 6.77
CA VAL A 288 30.61 -11.85 6.73
C VAL A 288 31.47 -10.61 6.93
N GLU A 289 32.46 -10.66 7.82
CA GLU A 289 33.34 -9.53 8.09
C GLU A 289 34.11 -9.09 6.84
N LYS A 290 34.72 -10.02 6.10
CA LYS A 290 35.41 -9.71 4.83
C LYS A 290 34.48 -9.12 3.79
N ILE A 291 33.24 -9.62 3.70
CA ILE A 291 32.23 -9.09 2.78
C ILE A 291 31.88 -7.65 3.13
N ILE A 292 31.57 -7.37 4.40
CA ILE A 292 31.21 -6.02 4.85
C ILE A 292 32.39 -5.06 4.75
N ASN A 293 33.61 -5.51 5.03
CA ASN A 293 34.80 -4.71 4.83
C ASN A 293 34.97 -4.29 3.36
N LYS A 294 34.82 -5.22 2.41
CA LYS A 294 34.89 -4.90 0.97
C LYS A 294 33.75 -4.00 0.52
N LEU A 295 32.52 -4.26 0.96
CA LEU A 295 31.34 -3.49 0.57
C LEU A 295 31.41 -2.04 1.08
N THR A 296 31.92 -1.85 2.30
CA THR A 296 32.03 -0.52 2.94
C THR A 296 33.36 0.18 2.66
N GLN A 297 34.32 -0.47 2.01
CA GLN A 297 35.64 0.09 1.72
C GLN A 297 35.60 1.44 0.98
N PRO A 298 34.75 1.65 -0.05
CA PRO A 298 34.67 2.96 -0.71
C PRO A 298 34.29 4.08 0.25
N VAL A 299 33.39 3.80 1.19
CA VAL A 299 32.97 4.77 2.21
C VAL A 299 34.07 4.98 3.25
N ALA A 300 34.80 3.93 3.65
CA ALA A 300 35.94 4.07 4.54
C ALA A 300 37.06 4.94 3.94
N LEU A 301 37.35 4.77 2.64
CA LEU A 301 38.30 5.61 1.92
C LEU A 301 37.81 7.06 1.80
N LEU A 302 36.52 7.26 1.48
CA LEU A 302 35.91 8.57 1.45
C LEU A 302 35.99 9.26 2.83
N PHE A 303 35.65 8.55 3.91
CA PHE A 303 35.72 9.03 5.28
C PHE A 303 37.13 9.52 5.66
N LYS A 304 38.17 8.78 5.27
CA LYS A 304 39.57 9.21 5.47
C LYS A 304 39.90 10.51 4.75
N HIS A 305 39.43 10.68 3.51
CA HIS A 305 39.71 11.87 2.71
C HIS A 305 38.96 13.11 3.19
N ILE A 306 37.72 12.96 3.67
CA ILE A 306 36.92 14.12 4.08
C ILE A 306 37.25 14.62 5.50
N LYS A 307 38.04 13.88 6.28
CA LYS A 307 38.28 14.18 7.71
C LYS A 307 38.94 15.56 7.93
N SER A 308 39.82 15.97 7.03
CA SER A 308 40.66 17.18 7.17
C SER A 308 40.29 18.33 6.25
N ILE A 309 39.20 18.23 5.49
CA ILE A 309 38.79 19.26 4.52
C ILE A 309 37.59 20.07 5.01
N LYS A 310 37.34 21.22 4.38
CA LYS A 310 36.23 22.10 4.71
C LYS A 310 34.88 21.48 4.33
N ASN A 311 33.82 21.80 5.06
CA ASN A 311 32.49 21.21 4.85
C ASN A 311 31.93 21.41 3.43
N SER A 312 32.19 22.55 2.80
CA SER A 312 31.84 22.81 1.38
C SER A 312 32.51 21.81 0.42
N GLU A 313 33.78 21.48 0.66
CA GLU A 313 34.53 20.48 -0.09
C GLU A 313 34.05 19.05 0.21
N LYS A 314 33.68 18.77 1.48
CA LYS A 314 33.05 17.48 1.87
C LYS A 314 31.78 17.24 1.06
N LYS A 315 30.89 18.23 0.97
CA LYS A 315 29.66 18.14 0.16
C LYS A 315 29.96 17.76 -1.28
N ASN A 316 30.90 18.46 -1.90
CA ASN A 316 31.30 18.20 -3.28
C ASN A 316 31.89 16.80 -3.47
N LEU A 317 32.75 16.33 -2.57
CA LEU A 317 33.32 14.97 -2.65
C LEU A 317 32.26 13.88 -2.45
N ILE A 318 31.33 14.06 -1.50
CA ILE A 318 30.23 13.11 -1.27
C ILE A 318 29.32 13.04 -2.49
N LEU A 319 28.94 14.18 -3.08
CA LEU A 319 28.15 14.19 -4.32
C LEU A 319 28.89 13.56 -5.49
N LYS A 320 30.21 13.78 -5.62
CA LYS A 320 31.04 13.09 -6.63
C LYS A 320 31.06 11.58 -6.41
N PHE A 321 31.19 11.12 -5.15
CA PHE A 321 31.12 9.71 -4.79
C PHE A 321 29.75 9.09 -5.15
N LEU A 322 28.65 9.70 -4.72
CA LEU A 322 27.29 9.20 -4.99
C LEU A 322 26.99 9.16 -6.50
N ASN A 323 27.42 10.17 -7.25
CA ASN A 323 27.31 10.16 -8.71
C ASN A 323 28.14 9.05 -9.35
N SER A 324 29.30 8.72 -8.77
CA SER A 324 30.15 7.62 -9.25
C SER A 324 29.55 6.24 -8.97
N CYS A 325 28.64 6.15 -8.00
CA CYS A 325 27.80 4.96 -7.77
C CYS A 325 26.68 4.80 -8.81
N LEU A 326 26.32 5.87 -9.54
CA LEU A 326 25.33 5.79 -10.63
C LEU A 326 25.96 5.61 -12.00
N LYS A 327 27.03 6.37 -12.26
CA LYS A 327 27.74 6.39 -13.53
C LYS A 327 29.21 6.18 -13.25
N ARG A 328 29.79 5.15 -13.86
CA ARG A 328 31.21 4.87 -13.72
C ARG A 328 32.00 6.11 -14.14
N LYS A 329 32.80 6.63 -13.21
CA LYS A 329 33.70 7.77 -13.42
C LYS A 329 35.07 7.37 -12.94
N ASP A 330 36.09 7.78 -13.67
CA ASP A 330 37.46 7.65 -13.21
C ASP A 330 37.67 8.60 -12.02
N ASN A 331 37.94 8.02 -10.86
CA ASN A 331 38.24 8.73 -9.62
C ASN A 331 39.07 7.84 -8.69
N PHE A 332 39.53 8.41 -7.57
CA PHE A 332 40.35 7.70 -6.58
C PHE A 332 39.65 6.52 -5.89
N LEU A 333 38.32 6.41 -5.99
CA LEU A 333 37.51 5.33 -5.41
C LEU A 333 37.21 4.22 -6.41
N LYS A 334 37.55 4.36 -7.70
CA LYS A 334 37.15 3.45 -8.78
C LYS A 334 37.40 1.98 -8.45
N GLN A 335 38.62 1.64 -8.03
CA GLN A 335 38.97 0.26 -7.69
C GLN A 335 38.13 -0.27 -6.52
N SER A 336 38.02 0.51 -5.44
CA SER A 336 37.20 0.11 -4.28
C SER A 336 35.72 -0.04 -4.62
N LEU A 337 35.18 0.83 -5.49
CA LEU A 337 33.82 0.74 -5.98
C LEU A 337 33.64 -0.53 -6.80
N ASP A 338 34.52 -0.80 -7.77
CA ASP A 338 34.47 -2.01 -8.60
C ASP A 338 34.48 -3.28 -7.73
N GLU A 339 35.29 -3.32 -6.67
CA GLU A 339 35.30 -4.42 -5.70
C GLU A 339 33.99 -4.52 -4.91
N ALA A 340 33.45 -3.40 -4.42
CA ALA A 340 32.18 -3.37 -3.71
C ALA A 340 30.99 -3.82 -4.61
N TYR A 341 30.96 -3.41 -5.87
CA TYR A 341 29.94 -3.85 -6.84
C TYR A 341 30.09 -5.33 -7.21
N LYS A 342 31.32 -5.87 -7.26
CA LYS A 342 31.53 -7.33 -7.40
C LYS A 342 30.94 -8.09 -6.21
N ILE A 343 31.17 -7.61 -4.99
CA ILE A 343 30.58 -8.20 -3.78
C ILE A 343 29.06 -8.09 -3.79
N ARG A 344 28.48 -6.93 -4.14
CA ARG A 344 27.04 -6.78 -4.29
C ARG A 344 26.46 -7.78 -5.28
N SER A 345 27.08 -7.90 -6.45
CA SER A 345 26.64 -8.82 -7.51
C SER A 345 26.68 -10.27 -7.04
N PHE A 346 27.76 -10.65 -6.34
CA PHE A 346 27.90 -11.97 -5.71
C PHE A 346 26.78 -12.24 -4.69
N LEU A 347 26.48 -11.29 -3.80
CA LEU A 347 25.43 -11.43 -2.78
C LEU A 347 24.05 -11.58 -3.43
N VAL A 348 23.73 -10.72 -4.39
CA VAL A 348 22.46 -10.78 -5.13
C VAL A 348 22.34 -12.08 -5.90
N GLN A 349 23.41 -12.54 -6.55
CA GLN A 349 23.43 -13.80 -7.28
C GLN A 349 23.20 -14.99 -6.34
N LYS A 350 23.96 -15.11 -5.24
CA LYS A 350 23.79 -16.16 -4.23
C LYS A 350 22.37 -16.19 -3.69
N PHE A 351 21.83 -15.02 -3.45
CA PHE A 351 20.48 -14.84 -2.98
C PHE A 351 19.43 -15.31 -4.00
N ILE A 352 19.61 -15.00 -5.30
CA ILE A 352 18.75 -15.50 -6.38
C ILE A 352 18.86 -17.03 -6.54
N GLU A 353 20.07 -17.58 -6.47
CA GLU A 353 20.35 -19.02 -6.54
C GLU A 353 19.60 -19.77 -5.42
N ASN A 354 19.65 -19.26 -4.18
CA ASN A 354 18.96 -19.87 -3.05
C ASN A 354 17.42 -19.91 -3.20
N LEU A 355 16.85 -19.08 -4.07
CA LEU A 355 15.41 -19.04 -4.32
C LEU A 355 14.92 -20.04 -5.37
N SER A 356 15.84 -20.83 -5.95
CA SER A 356 15.55 -21.85 -6.97
C SER A 356 14.91 -21.32 -8.25
N TYR A 357 15.27 -20.10 -8.67
CA TYR A 357 14.77 -19.53 -9.93
C TYR A 357 15.57 -20.01 -11.16
N LYS A 358 14.87 -20.38 -12.24
CA LYS A 358 15.46 -20.69 -13.55
C LYS A 358 16.06 -19.43 -14.21
N ASN A 359 17.16 -19.59 -14.96
CA ASN A 359 18.00 -18.53 -15.54
C ASN A 359 17.28 -17.29 -16.11
N LYS A 360 16.17 -17.43 -16.86
CA LYS A 360 15.45 -16.27 -17.43
C LYS A 360 14.77 -15.38 -16.38
N LYS A 361 14.30 -15.93 -15.25
CA LYS A 361 13.71 -15.15 -14.15
C LYS A 361 14.79 -14.47 -13.30
N SER A 362 15.97 -15.08 -13.21
CA SER A 362 17.12 -14.58 -12.46
C SER A 362 17.60 -13.23 -12.98
N GLN A 363 17.68 -13.06 -14.31
CA GLN A 363 18.09 -11.79 -14.90
C GLN A 363 17.11 -10.64 -14.60
N ILE A 364 15.80 -10.88 -14.76
CA ILE A 364 14.77 -9.88 -14.45
C ILE A 364 14.85 -9.42 -13.00
N ILE A 365 15.09 -10.36 -12.08
CA ILE A 365 15.26 -10.04 -10.65
C ILE A 365 16.49 -9.17 -10.43
N PHE A 366 17.61 -9.53 -11.07
CA PHE A 366 18.85 -8.76 -10.97
C PHE A 366 18.66 -7.33 -11.48
N ASP A 367 18.04 -7.16 -12.65
CA ASP A 367 17.76 -5.85 -13.25
C ASP A 367 16.86 -4.99 -12.34
N ASN A 368 15.89 -5.62 -11.67
CA ASN A 368 15.02 -4.95 -10.70
C ASN A 368 15.78 -4.49 -9.44
N PHE A 369 16.72 -5.30 -8.93
CA PHE A 369 17.61 -4.89 -7.85
C PHE A 369 18.44 -3.66 -8.24
N ASP A 370 19.02 -3.68 -9.43
CA ASP A 370 19.83 -2.57 -9.93
C ASP A 370 19.00 -1.31 -10.11
N LYS A 371 17.79 -1.42 -10.69
CA LYS A 371 16.88 -0.28 -10.85
C LYS A 371 16.46 0.31 -9.50
N TYR A 372 16.13 -0.54 -8.53
CA TYR A 372 15.80 -0.11 -7.17
C TYR A 372 16.98 0.63 -6.54
N GLN A 373 18.17 0.03 -6.56
CA GLN A 373 19.36 0.63 -5.97
C GLN A 373 19.76 1.95 -6.64
N GLN A 374 19.62 2.06 -7.97
CA GLN A 374 19.83 3.33 -8.68
C GLN A 374 18.84 4.41 -8.22
N ASN A 375 17.59 4.07 -7.95
CA ASN A 375 16.61 5.03 -7.44
C ASN A 375 16.96 5.47 -6.01
N GLU A 376 17.36 4.55 -5.14
CA GLU A 376 17.83 4.89 -3.79
C GLU A 376 19.05 5.82 -3.83
N THR A 377 20.02 5.56 -4.70
CA THR A 377 21.20 6.43 -4.85
C THR A 377 20.83 7.80 -5.42
N LYS A 378 19.88 7.89 -6.37
CA LYS A 378 19.36 9.18 -6.86
C LYS A 378 18.66 9.96 -5.74
N ASN A 379 17.91 9.27 -4.87
CA ASN A 379 17.26 9.88 -3.73
C ASN A 379 18.29 10.40 -2.72
N LEU A 380 19.35 9.62 -2.42
CA LEU A 380 20.46 10.07 -1.57
C LEU A 380 21.13 11.34 -2.11
N ILE A 381 21.38 11.42 -3.43
CA ILE A 381 21.94 12.61 -4.07
C ILE A 381 21.03 13.82 -3.82
N LYS A 382 19.73 13.71 -4.11
CA LYS A 382 18.76 14.79 -3.90
C LYS A 382 18.72 15.26 -2.44
N GLU A 383 18.81 14.35 -1.48
CA GLU A 383 18.82 14.71 -0.07
C GLU A 383 20.12 15.41 0.34
N VAL A 384 21.28 14.94 -0.13
CA VAL A 384 22.58 15.57 0.12
C VAL A 384 22.68 16.96 -0.53
N GLU A 385 22.09 17.16 -1.70
CA GLU A 385 22.05 18.47 -2.37
C GLU A 385 21.33 19.54 -1.53
N LYS A 386 20.27 19.15 -0.79
CA LYS A 386 19.47 20.05 0.07
C LYS A 386 20.17 20.44 1.38
N LEU A 387 21.16 19.67 1.82
CA LEU A 387 21.87 19.93 3.08
C LEU A 387 22.68 21.22 3.03
N GLN A 388 22.76 21.89 4.16
CA GLN A 388 23.60 23.07 4.39
C GLN A 388 25.01 22.65 4.77
N GLU A 389 26.01 23.53 4.60
CA GLU A 389 27.41 23.19 4.89
C GLU A 389 27.64 22.70 6.32
N LYS A 390 26.94 23.28 7.31
CA LYS A 390 27.02 22.84 8.71
C LYS A 390 26.64 21.36 8.90
N ASP A 391 25.75 20.83 8.06
CA ASP A 391 25.25 19.46 8.16
C ASP A 391 26.29 18.41 7.69
N PHE A 392 27.38 18.86 7.07
CA PHE A 392 28.49 18.00 6.62
C PHE A 392 29.54 17.74 7.70
N GLU A 393 29.34 18.27 8.90
CA GLU A 393 30.07 17.82 10.08
C GLU A 393 29.65 16.39 10.42
N ASN A 394 30.62 15.46 10.39
CA ASN A 394 30.41 14.04 10.69
C ASN A 394 29.26 13.37 9.91
N ILE A 395 28.93 13.85 8.70
CA ILE A 395 27.89 13.26 7.84
C ILE A 395 28.22 11.85 7.35
N ILE A 396 29.51 11.54 7.27
CA ILE A 396 30.01 10.17 7.13
C ILE A 396 30.79 9.86 8.39
N TYR A 397 30.43 8.75 9.02
CA TYR A 397 31.07 8.28 10.24
C TYR A 397 31.05 6.76 10.26
N LEU A 398 32.19 6.15 9.91
CA LEU A 398 32.35 4.71 9.78
C LEU A 398 33.59 4.25 10.55
N THR A 399 33.43 4.10 11.86
CA THR A 399 34.46 3.52 12.75
C THR A 399 34.39 2.00 12.73
N ASP A 400 35.44 1.33 13.21
CA ASP A 400 35.43 -0.13 13.32
C ASP A 400 34.34 -0.61 14.28
N ASN A 401 34.04 0.13 15.36
CA ASN A 401 32.91 -0.21 16.23
C ASN A 401 31.57 -0.22 15.49
N ILE A 402 31.30 0.78 14.64
CA ILE A 402 30.07 0.83 13.83
C ILE A 402 30.02 -0.34 12.84
N LYS A 403 31.15 -0.69 12.22
CA LYS A 403 31.21 -1.86 11.34
C LYS A 403 30.88 -3.14 12.10
N GLN A 404 31.43 -3.32 13.31
CA GLN A 404 31.15 -4.49 14.13
C GLN A 404 29.70 -4.53 14.60
N GLU A 405 29.10 -3.41 14.99
CA GLU A 405 27.66 -3.31 15.29
C GLU A 405 26.82 -3.65 14.06
N TYR A 406 27.21 -3.18 12.87
CA TYR A 406 26.51 -3.49 11.62
C TYR A 406 26.62 -4.96 11.24
N ILE A 407 27.79 -5.57 11.38
CA ILE A 407 27.98 -7.03 11.18
C ILE A 407 27.08 -7.81 12.13
N LYS A 408 27.04 -7.44 13.43
CA LYS A 408 26.15 -8.08 14.41
C LYS A 408 24.69 -7.97 13.99
N LEU A 409 24.25 -6.78 13.57
CA LEU A 409 22.90 -6.58 13.06
C LEU A 409 22.59 -7.46 11.85
N LEU A 410 23.51 -7.59 10.89
CA LEU A 410 23.31 -8.43 9.72
C LEU A 410 23.18 -9.91 10.07
N MET A 411 23.87 -10.36 11.12
CA MET A 411 23.84 -11.74 11.59
C MET A 411 22.62 -12.05 12.47
N SER A 412 22.15 -11.09 13.28
CA SER A 412 21.06 -11.31 14.25
C SER A 412 19.69 -10.85 13.77
N ASP A 413 19.63 -9.81 12.93
CA ASP A 413 18.44 -8.99 12.64
C ASP A 413 17.66 -8.49 13.88
N SER A 414 18.29 -8.51 15.06
CA SER A 414 17.58 -8.20 16.29
C SER A 414 17.13 -6.74 16.34
N GLN A 415 15.97 -6.47 16.94
CA GLN A 415 15.51 -5.10 17.15
C GLN A 415 16.47 -4.34 18.07
N GLU A 416 17.12 -5.03 19.02
CA GLU A 416 18.13 -4.47 19.91
C GLU A 416 19.33 -3.93 19.14
N ASP A 417 19.89 -4.72 18.21
CA ASP A 417 21.04 -4.29 17.40
C ASP A 417 20.67 -3.13 16.46
N LYS A 418 19.43 -3.09 15.94
CA LYS A 418 18.91 -1.96 15.16
C LYS A 418 18.89 -0.68 15.98
N GLU A 419 18.32 -0.74 17.18
CA GLU A 419 18.24 0.42 18.06
C GLU A 419 19.63 0.85 18.56
N LYS A 420 20.55 -0.09 18.77
CA LYS A 420 21.95 0.20 19.12
C LYS A 420 22.64 1.03 18.05
N ILE A 421 22.61 0.60 16.78
CA ILE A 421 23.23 1.36 15.68
C ILE A 421 22.57 2.74 15.56
N LYS A 422 21.24 2.83 15.59
CA LYS A 422 20.54 4.13 15.56
C LYS A 422 21.00 5.05 16.68
N LYS A 423 21.12 4.53 17.91
CA LYS A 423 21.61 5.29 19.06
C LYS A 423 23.05 5.76 18.86
N THR A 424 23.92 4.91 18.32
CA THR A 424 25.30 5.26 17.97
C THR A 424 25.33 6.43 16.97
N PHE A 425 24.52 6.40 15.92
CA PHE A 425 24.47 7.48 14.93
C PHE A 425 23.81 8.77 15.42
N SER A 426 22.80 8.67 16.29
CA SER A 426 22.16 9.83 16.93
C SER A 426 23.08 10.53 17.93
N ALA A 427 24.03 9.82 18.53
CA ALA A 427 24.99 10.38 19.48
C ALA A 427 26.13 11.18 18.82
N ILE A 428 26.29 11.05 17.50
CA ILE A 428 27.29 11.81 16.73
C ILE A 428 26.78 13.24 16.60
N LYS A 429 27.49 14.17 17.22
CA LYS A 429 27.25 15.61 17.08
C LYS A 429 27.67 16.07 15.70
#